data_AF-N9QUJ0-F1
#
_entry.id   AF-N9QUJ0-F1
#
_cell.length_a   1.000
_cell.length_b   1.000
_cell.length_c   1.000
_cell.angle_alpha   90.00
_cell.angle_beta   90.00
_cell.angle_gamma   90.00
#
_symmetry.space_group_name_H-M   'P 1'
#
loop_
_entity.id
_entity.type
_entity.pdbx_description
1 polymer ?
#
loop_
_entity_poly.entity_id
_entity_poly.type
_entity_poly.pdbx_seq_one_letter_code
_entity_poly.pdbx_strand_id
1 'polypeptide(L)' 'MKNLEAVAEAMTWLGTPYHHQGRVKGVGVDCGALVCEVYA' A
#
# COMPACT_ATOMS: atom_id res chain seq x y z
N MET A 1 -5.26 15.26 10.76
CA MET A 1 -4.64 14.00 11.23
C MET A 1 -4.62 12.90 10.16
N LYS A 2 -5.55 12.88 9.20
CA LYS A 2 -5.60 11.92 8.07
C LYS A 2 -4.29 11.64 7.34
N ASN A 3 -3.44 12.65 7.14
CA ASN A 3 -2.15 12.45 6.45
C ASN A 3 -1.19 11.56 7.24
N LEU A 4 -1.23 11.61 8.59
CA LEU A 4 -0.38 10.77 9.43
C LEU A 4 -0.87 9.32 9.44
N GLU A 5 -2.18 9.10 9.42
CA GLU A 5 -2.79 7.77 9.33
C GLU A 5 -2.46 7.10 7.99
N ALA A 6 -2.56 7.84 6.89
CA ALA A 6 -2.15 7.36 5.56
C ALA A 6 -0.66 6.99 5.51
N VAL A 7 0.22 7.81 6.11
CA VAL A 7 1.66 7.49 6.20
C VAL A 7 1.87 6.24 7.06
N ALA A 8 1.20 6.12 8.20
CA ALA A 8 1.33 4.96 9.08
C ALA A 8 0.89 3.67 8.37
N GLU A 9 -0.26 3.69 7.67
CA GLU A 9 -0.71 2.54 6.89
C GLU A 9 0.26 2.21 5.76
N ALA A 10 0.70 3.21 4.97
CA ALA A 10 1.67 3.01 3.88
C ALA A 10 2.97 2.34 4.37
N MET A 11 3.45 2.69 5.57
CA MET A 11 4.65 2.07 6.14
C MET A 11 4.48 0.57 6.43
N THR A 12 3.25 0.09 6.66
CA THR A 12 2.99 -1.36 6.84
C THR A 12 3.10 -2.16 5.53
N TRP A 13 3.11 -1.49 4.37
CA TRP A 13 3.30 -2.12 3.07
C TRP A 13 4.77 -2.29 2.68
N LEU A 14 5.71 -1.74 3.46
CA LEU A 14 7.15 -1.85 3.20
C LEU A 14 7.57 -3.32 3.09
N GLY A 15 8.35 -3.63 2.05
CA GLY A 15 8.76 -5.00 1.74
C GLY A 15 7.78 -5.78 0.87
N THR A 16 6.59 -5.25 0.58
CA THR A 16 5.70 -5.83 -0.44
C THR A 16 6.35 -5.67 -1.82
N PRO A 17 6.60 -6.76 -2.57
CA PRO A 17 7.16 -6.66 -3.92
C PRO A 17 6.23 -5.88 -4.86
N TYR A 18 6.81 -5.20 -5.85
CA TYR A 18 6.02 -4.65 -6.95
C TYR A 18 5.49 -5.79 -7.83
N HIS A 19 4.19 -5.79 -8.09
CA HIS A 19 3.56 -6.69 -9.05
C HIS A 19 2.49 -5.92 -9.81
N HIS A 20 2.60 -5.85 -11.14
CA HIS A 20 1.59 -5.17 -11.95
C HIS A 20 0.21 -5.80 -11.73
N GLN A 21 -0.80 -4.99 -11.39
CA GLN A 21 -2.15 -5.45 -10.99
C GLN A 21 -2.20 -6.22 -9.66
N GLY A 22 -1.13 -6.17 -8.87
CA GLY A 22 -1.08 -6.75 -7.53
C GLY A 22 -1.86 -5.89 -6.52
N ARG A 23 -2.53 -6.55 -5.56
CA ARG A 23 -3.27 -5.90 -4.46
C ARG A 23 -3.25 -6.77 -3.19
N VAL A 24 -2.10 -7.37 -2.88
CA VAL A 24 -1.94 -8.28 -1.72
C VAL A 24 -0.69 -7.88 -0.94
N LYS A 25 -0.89 -7.37 0.29
CA LYS A 25 0.20 -6.97 1.20
C LYS A 25 1.16 -8.14 1.46
N GLY A 26 2.46 -7.88 1.37
CA GLY A 26 3.53 -8.88 1.54
C GLY A 26 3.73 -9.84 0.36
N VAL A 27 2.84 -9.84 -0.65
CA VAL A 27 2.96 -10.74 -1.83
C VAL A 27 3.25 -9.97 -3.11
N GLY A 28 2.47 -8.92 -3.38
CA GLY A 28 2.58 -8.15 -4.61
C GLY A 28 1.58 -7.00 -4.68
N VAL A 29 2.06 -5.79 -4.99
CA VAL A 29 1.22 -4.59 -5.13
C VAL A 29 1.70 -3.71 -6.29
N ASP A 30 0.79 -3.03 -6.99
CA ASP A 30 1.17 -1.95 -7.91
C ASP A 30 0.97 -0.55 -7.30
N CYS A 31 1.36 0.49 -8.06
CA CYS A 31 1.30 1.86 -7.58
C CYS A 31 -0.12 2.37 -7.34
N GLY A 32 -1.10 1.95 -8.13
CA GLY A 32 -2.49 2.38 -7.98
C GLY A 32 -3.16 1.67 -6.81
N ALA A 33 -2.99 0.36 -6.75
CA ALA A 33 -3.48 -0.47 -5.67
C ALA A 33 -2.95 -0.04 -4.30
N LEU A 34 -1.66 0.30 -4.19
CA LEU A 34 -1.08 0.80 -2.94
C LEU A 34 -1.82 2.04 -2.43
N VAL A 35 -2.09 3.02 -3.30
CA VAL A 35 -2.82 4.23 -2.91
C VAL A 35 -4.26 3.90 -2.52
N CYS A 36 -4.94 3.02 -3.26
CA CYS A 36 -6.30 2.60 -2.90
C CYS A 36 -6.36 1.94 -1.51
N GLU A 37 -5.39 1.09 -1.17
CA GLU A 37 -5.35 0.40 0.12
C GLU A 37 -4.99 1.34 1.28
N VAL A 38 -4.09 2.29 1.06
CA VAL A 38 -3.67 3.26 2.10
C VAL A 38 -4.82 4.18 2.55
N TYR A 39 -5.82 4.39 1.70
CA TYR A 39 -6.97 5.26 1.96
C TYR A 39 -8.31 4.50 2.09
N ALA A 40 -8.28 3.16 2.15
CA ALA A 40 -9.46 2.33 2.41
C ALA A 40 -9.95 2.50 3.86
#